data_AF-A0A432JCW1-F1
#
_entry.id   AF-A0A432JCW1-F1
#
_cell.length_a   1.000
_cell.length_b   1.000
_cell.length_c   1.000
_cell.angle_alpha   90.00
_cell.angle_beta   90.00
_cell.angle_gamma   90.00
#
_symmetry.space_group_name_H-M   'P 1'
#
loop_
_entity.id
_entity.type
_entity.pdbx_description
1 polymer ?
#
loop_
_entity_poly.entity_id
_entity_poly.type
_entity_poly.pdbx_seq_one_letter_code
_entity_poly.pdbx_strand_id
1 'polypeptide(L)'
;MWETRGGQQHFVFSKVMCWVAMDRAVKAATDLGLPGDIDLWRKVREEIRNEVMERGFSSGRQAFVQCYDNDNLDAANLMLPLVGFIPATDPKMKSTIRAIQTELTSEQGFVFRYTNFDDGLGRTEGSFTICTF
;
A
#
# COMPACT_ATOMS: atom_id res chain seq x y z
N MET A 1 -6.32 -6.73 2.86
CA MET A 1 -7.08 -5.77 3.67
C MET A 1 -8.57 -5.88 3.36
N TRP A 2 -8.96 -5.77 2.09
CA TRP A 2 -10.38 -5.70 1.68
C TRP A 2 -11.12 -7.03 1.53
N GLU A 3 -10.50 -8.17 1.90
CA GLU A 3 -11.10 -9.51 1.78
C GLU A 3 -11.72 -9.79 0.40
N THR A 4 -11.01 -9.41 -0.67
CA THR A 4 -11.45 -9.59 -2.05
C THR A 4 -11.56 -11.08 -2.40
N ARG A 5 -12.53 -11.44 -3.24
CA ARG A 5 -12.80 -12.84 -3.64
C ARG A 5 -12.25 -13.21 -5.02
N GLY A 6 -11.50 -12.30 -5.65
CA GLY A 6 -10.89 -12.45 -6.98
C GLY A 6 -9.65 -13.36 -7.06
N GLY A 7 -9.43 -14.23 -6.07
CA GLY A 7 -8.29 -15.15 -6.03
C GLY A 7 -7.00 -14.57 -5.43
N GLN A 8 -5.91 -15.36 -5.50
CA GLN A 8 -4.61 -14.98 -4.92
C GLN A 8 -3.93 -13.94 -5.80
N GLN A 9 -3.56 -12.80 -5.19
CA GLN A 9 -2.87 -11.69 -5.85
C GLN A 9 -1.78 -11.14 -4.93
N HIS A 10 -0.74 -10.54 -5.53
CA HIS A 10 0.32 -9.86 -4.78
C HIS A 10 -0.05 -8.39 -4.52
N PHE A 11 -0.88 -8.14 -3.51
CA PHE A 11 -1.29 -6.79 -3.14
C PHE A 11 -0.15 -5.96 -2.55
N VAL A 12 0.02 -4.73 -3.02
CA VAL A 12 1.06 -3.80 -2.56
C VAL A 12 0.90 -3.53 -1.06
N PHE A 13 -0.30 -3.18 -0.61
CA PHE A 13 -0.56 -2.96 0.81
C PHE A 13 -0.17 -4.16 1.68
N SER A 14 -0.51 -5.39 1.26
CA SER A 14 -0.18 -6.59 2.03
C SER A 14 1.34 -6.79 2.15
N LYS A 15 2.08 -6.59 1.06
CA LYS A 15 3.55 -6.65 1.05
C LYS A 15 4.17 -5.57 1.94
N VAL A 16 3.63 -4.36 1.91
CA VAL A 16 4.03 -3.27 2.81
C VAL A 16 3.77 -3.62 4.27
N MET A 17 2.67 -4.30 4.61
CA MET A 17 2.45 -4.75 6.00
C MET A 17 3.44 -5.83 6.44
N CYS A 18 3.88 -6.72 5.55
CA CYS A 18 5.00 -7.62 5.83
C CYS A 18 6.31 -6.84 6.08
N TRP A 19 6.56 -5.80 5.30
CA TRP A 19 7.69 -4.90 5.54
C TRP A 19 7.59 -4.21 6.90
N VAL A 20 6.41 -3.71 7.29
CA VAL A 20 6.17 -3.08 8.59
C VAL A 20 6.47 -4.06 9.72
N ALA A 21 6.05 -5.32 9.62
CA ALA A 21 6.35 -6.33 10.63
C ALA A 21 7.87 -6.46 10.86
N MET A 22 8.67 -6.54 9.79
CA MET A 22 10.12 -6.60 9.89
C MET A 22 10.73 -5.29 10.42
N ASP A 23 10.23 -4.13 9.99
CA ASP A 23 10.66 -2.82 10.50
C ASP A 23 10.43 -2.69 12.01
N ARG A 24 9.26 -3.13 12.50
CA ARG A 24 8.95 -3.11 13.93
C ARG A 24 9.76 -4.14 14.71
N ALA A 25 10.03 -5.32 14.15
CA ALA A 25 10.89 -6.32 14.79
C ALA A 25 12.32 -5.79 14.98
N VAL A 26 12.90 -5.17 13.96
CA VAL A 26 14.22 -4.52 14.06
C VAL A 26 14.23 -3.45 15.14
N LYS A 27 13.26 -2.52 15.13
CA LYS A 27 13.16 -1.45 16.14
C LYS A 27 12.97 -1.99 17.55
N ALA A 28 12.14 -3.01 17.73
CA ALA A 28 11.93 -3.61 19.04
C ALA A 28 13.22 -4.26 19.58
N ALA A 29 14.02 -4.90 18.72
CA ALA A 29 15.30 -5.45 19.13
C ALA A 29 16.37 -4.37 19.39
N THR A 30 16.44 -3.32 18.57
CA THR A 30 17.47 -2.27 18.72
C THR A 30 17.16 -1.28 19.84
N ASP A 31 15.90 -0.90 19.99
CA ASP A 31 15.50 0.21 20.86
C ASP A 31 15.05 -0.28 22.24
N LEU A 32 14.51 -1.51 22.32
CA LEU A 32 14.01 -2.11 23.56
C LEU A 32 14.84 -3.30 24.05
N GLY A 33 15.86 -3.72 23.29
CA GLY A 33 16.75 -4.83 23.66
C GLY A 33 16.08 -6.20 23.64
N LEU A 34 14.98 -6.37 22.88
CA LEU A 34 14.32 -7.67 22.75
C LEU A 34 15.17 -8.66 21.93
N PRO A 35 15.13 -9.97 22.27
CA PRO A 35 15.91 -10.97 21.55
C PRO A 35 15.40 -11.18 20.13
N GLY A 36 16.31 -11.41 19.18
CA GLY A 36 15.95 -11.58 17.77
C GLY A 36 17.13 -11.64 16.83
N ASP A 37 16.91 -12.16 15.62
CA ASP A 37 17.89 -12.15 14.53
C ASP A 37 17.75 -10.85 13.73
N ILE A 38 18.41 -9.79 14.22
CA ILE A 38 18.32 -8.44 13.66
C ILE A 38 18.83 -8.40 12.21
N ASP A 39 19.89 -9.14 11.90
CA ASP A 39 20.52 -9.12 10.58
C ASP A 39 19.61 -9.79 9.54
N LEU A 40 18.99 -10.93 9.90
CA LEU A 40 17.99 -11.56 9.05
C LEU A 40 16.78 -10.65 8.83
N TRP A 41 16.24 -10.03 9.88
CA TRP A 41 15.07 -9.15 9.73
C TRP A 41 15.36 -7.91 8.89
N ARG A 42 16.56 -7.32 9.03
CA ARG A 42 17.01 -6.22 8.16
C ARG A 42 17.09 -6.66 6.71
N LYS A 43 17.69 -7.83 6.45
CA LYS A 43 17.79 -8.37 5.09
C LYS A 43 16.41 -8.54 4.46
N VAL A 44 15.50 -9.24 5.14
CA VAL A 44 14.13 -9.48 4.64
C VAL A 44 13.36 -8.16 4.47
N ARG A 45 13.51 -7.21 5.39
CA ARG A 45 12.92 -5.86 5.28
C ARG A 45 13.38 -5.18 3.99
N GLU A 46 14.68 -5.18 3.69
CA GLU A 46 15.19 -4.54 2.47
C GLU A 46 14.78 -5.30 1.20
N GLU A 47 14.73 -6.63 1.23
CA GLU A 47 14.21 -7.44 0.10
C GLU A 47 12.77 -7.08 -0.23
N ILE A 48 11.87 -7.03 0.76
CA ILE A 48 10.46 -6.65 0.54
C ILE A 48 10.37 -5.19 0.07
N ARG A 49 11.18 -4.28 0.63
CA ARG A 49 11.21 -2.88 0.22
C ARG A 49 11.55 -2.77 -1.26
N ASN A 50 12.62 -3.42 -1.70
CA ASN A 50 13.07 -3.37 -3.08
C ASN A 50 12.03 -3.96 -4.02
N GLU A 51 11.45 -5.13 -3.68
CA GLU A 51 10.39 -5.75 -4.47
C GLU A 51 9.16 -4.83 -4.63
N VAL A 52 8.69 -4.21 -3.55
CA VAL A 52 7.55 -3.27 -3.60
C VAL A 52 7.88 -2.01 -4.39
N MET A 53 9.09 -1.47 -4.26
CA MET A 53 9.48 -0.27 -5.01
C MET A 53 9.64 -0.54 -6.51
N GLU A 54 10.08 -1.75 -6.87
CA GLU A 54 10.25 -2.18 -8.26
C GLU A 54 8.92 -2.56 -8.92
N ARG A 55 8.12 -3.39 -8.25
CA ARG A 55 6.91 -4.00 -8.84
C ARG A 55 5.61 -3.33 -8.45
N GLY A 56 5.59 -2.62 -7.32
CA GLY A 56 4.39 -1.99 -6.77
C GLY A 56 4.11 -0.60 -7.33
N PHE A 57 5.10 0.07 -7.93
CA PHE A 57 4.94 1.39 -8.55
C PHE A 57 4.88 1.28 -10.08
N SER A 58 3.74 1.62 -10.67
CA SER A 58 3.58 1.65 -12.12
C SER A 58 4.08 2.99 -12.66
N SER A 59 5.11 2.96 -13.52
CA SER A 59 5.61 4.15 -14.20
C SER A 59 4.61 4.65 -15.26
N GLY A 60 3.76 3.79 -15.82
CA GLY A 60 2.68 4.20 -16.72
C GLY A 60 1.60 4.97 -15.96
N ARG A 61 1.19 4.45 -14.80
CA ARG A 61 0.16 5.06 -13.95
C ARG A 61 0.66 6.25 -13.14
N GLN A 62 1.98 6.35 -12.92
CA GLN A 62 2.60 7.26 -11.96
C GLN A 62 2.01 7.10 -10.55
N ALA A 63 1.79 5.85 -10.12
CA ALA A 63 1.19 5.55 -8.83
C ALA A 63 1.59 4.16 -8.32
N PHE A 64 1.52 3.98 -6.99
CA PHE A 64 1.46 2.64 -6.42
C PHE A 64 0.12 1.98 -6.77
N VAL A 65 0.20 0.81 -7.39
CA VAL A 65 -0.97 0.04 -7.85
C VAL A 65 -1.51 -0.87 -6.76
N GLN A 66 -2.70 -1.42 -6.97
CA GLN A 66 -3.38 -2.28 -6.00
C GLN A 66 -2.63 -3.59 -5.78
N CYS A 67 -2.31 -4.29 -6.87
CA CYS A 67 -1.50 -5.50 -6.85
C CYS A 67 -0.49 -5.49 -7.99
N TYR A 68 0.54 -6.33 -7.90
CA TYR A 68 1.51 -6.41 -8.98
C TYR A 68 0.86 -6.81 -10.30
N ASP A 69 1.48 -6.37 -11.39
CA ASP A 69 1.10 -6.72 -12.75
C ASP A 69 -0.33 -6.24 -13.12
N ASN A 70 -0.87 -5.27 -12.37
CA ASN A 70 -2.11 -4.54 -12.66
C ASN A 70 -1.91 -3.02 -12.58
N ASP A 71 -2.86 -2.23 -13.10
CA ASP A 71 -2.83 -0.75 -13.08
C ASP A 71 -3.95 -0.12 -12.24
N ASN A 72 -4.65 -0.93 -11.43
CA ASN A 72 -5.73 -0.44 -10.59
C ASN A 72 -5.18 0.37 -9.42
N LEU A 73 -5.87 1.44 -9.06
CA LEU A 73 -5.57 2.23 -7.86
C LEU A 73 -6.24 1.59 -6.64
N ASP A 74 -5.63 1.76 -5.47
CA ASP A 74 -6.21 1.37 -4.19
C ASP A 74 -5.91 2.43 -3.13
N ALA A 75 -6.95 2.94 -2.46
CA ALA A 75 -6.83 3.91 -1.39
C ALA A 75 -6.05 3.37 -0.18
N ALA A 76 -5.94 2.06 -0.01
CA ALA A 76 -5.07 1.45 1.00
C ALA A 76 -3.61 1.90 0.84
N ASN A 77 -3.18 2.28 -0.37
CA ASN A 77 -1.82 2.76 -0.59
C ASN A 77 -1.55 4.15 0.03
N LEU A 78 -2.57 4.89 0.47
CA LEU A 78 -2.39 6.11 1.28
C LEU A 78 -1.79 5.82 2.66
N MET A 79 -1.81 4.56 3.11
CA MET A 79 -1.19 4.14 4.37
C MET A 79 0.35 4.05 4.29
N LEU A 80 0.94 3.88 3.10
CA LEU A 80 2.39 3.72 2.92
C LEU A 80 3.21 4.78 3.69
N PRO A 81 2.92 6.09 3.58
CA PRO A 81 3.65 7.09 4.35
C PRO A 81 3.36 7.07 5.84
N LEU A 82 2.12 6.73 6.23
CA LEU A 82 1.71 6.69 7.64
C LEU A 82 2.39 5.57 8.41
N VAL A 83 2.67 4.44 7.75
CA VAL A 83 3.42 3.32 8.36
C VAL A 83 4.94 3.45 8.24
N GLY A 84 5.42 4.51 7.59
CA GLY A 84 6.84 4.82 7.41
C GLY A 84 7.52 4.08 6.25
N PHE A 85 6.75 3.52 5.31
CA PHE A 85 7.31 2.82 4.16
C PHE A 85 8.00 3.79 3.17
N ILE A 86 7.39 4.92 2.87
CA ILE A 86 7.95 5.95 1.99
C ILE A 86 7.54 7.34 2.48
N PRO A 87 8.41 8.37 2.43
CA PRO A 87 7.99 9.70 2.85
C PRO A 87 6.80 10.21 2.03
N ALA A 88 5.84 10.89 2.67
CA ALA A 88 4.74 11.56 1.97
C ALA A 88 5.24 12.63 0.96
N THR A 89 6.46 13.13 1.17
CA THR A 89 7.10 14.12 0.30
C THR A 89 7.78 13.52 -0.93
N ASP A 90 7.93 12.20 -0.99
CA ASP A 90 8.56 11.49 -2.10
C ASP A 90 7.77 11.70 -3.40
N PRO A 91 8.43 11.94 -4.55
CA PRO A 91 7.76 12.12 -5.83
C PRO A 91 6.79 10.98 -6.22
N LYS A 92 7.12 9.73 -5.91
CA LYS A 92 6.26 8.56 -6.16
C LYS A 92 5.03 8.57 -5.27
N MET A 93 5.18 8.99 -4.02
CA MET A 93 4.03 9.09 -3.10
C MET A 93 3.14 10.27 -3.46
N LYS A 94 3.70 11.44 -3.79
CA LYS A 94 2.95 12.62 -4.26
C LYS A 94 2.13 12.32 -5.51
N SER A 95 2.72 11.61 -6.48
CA SER A 95 2.01 11.22 -7.70
C SER A 95 0.90 10.20 -7.42
N THR A 96 1.15 9.22 -6.54
CA THR A 96 0.11 8.29 -6.04
C THR A 96 -1.06 9.03 -5.38
N ILE A 97 -0.79 9.99 -4.49
CA ILE A 97 -1.83 10.80 -3.83
C ILE A 97 -2.66 11.57 -4.86
N ARG A 98 -2.02 12.18 -5.86
CA ARG A 98 -2.73 12.91 -6.94
C ARG A 98 -3.59 12.00 -7.80
N ALA A 99 -3.10 10.81 -8.14
CA ALA A 99 -3.86 9.83 -8.91
C ALA A 99 -5.12 9.40 -8.14
N ILE A 100 -4.97 9.05 -6.86
CA ILE A 100 -6.09 8.71 -5.97
C ILE A 100 -7.07 9.89 -5.84
N GLN A 101 -6.57 11.10 -5.62
CA GLN A 101 -7.40 12.30 -5.51
C GLN A 101 -8.21 12.59 -6.79
N THR A 102 -7.65 12.25 -7.95
CA THR A 102 -8.29 12.53 -9.25
C THR A 102 -9.29 11.46 -9.63
N GLU A 103 -9.01 10.19 -9.31
CA GLU A 103 -9.71 9.05 -9.90
C GLU A 103 -10.49 8.21 -8.88
N LEU A 104 -10.17 8.35 -7.59
CA LEU A 104 -10.86 7.66 -6.48
C LEU A 104 -11.57 8.63 -5.54
N THR A 105 -11.68 9.91 -5.83
CA THR A 105 -12.41 10.87 -4.99
C THR A 105 -13.66 11.36 -5.68
N SER A 106 -14.81 11.29 -5.00
CA SER A 106 -16.07 11.83 -5.51
C SER A 106 -16.05 13.36 -5.55
N GLU A 107 -16.99 13.97 -6.28
CA GLU A 107 -17.14 15.43 -6.32
C GLU A 107 -17.38 16.05 -4.93
N GLN A 108 -17.92 15.26 -3.99
CA GLN A 108 -18.15 15.67 -2.60
C GLN A 108 -16.93 15.44 -1.70
N GLY A 109 -15.79 15.00 -2.25
CA GLY A 109 -14.54 14.81 -1.52
C GLY A 109 -14.38 13.46 -0.84
N PHE A 110 -15.25 12.47 -1.11
CA PHE A 110 -15.14 11.16 -0.47
C PHE A 110 -14.29 10.19 -1.28
N VAL A 111 -13.39 9.47 -0.61
CA VAL A 111 -12.47 8.53 -1.26
C VAL A 111 -13.09 7.13 -1.34
N PHE A 112 -13.07 6.51 -2.52
CA PHE A 112 -13.44 5.11 -2.77
C PHE A 112 -12.25 4.19 -2.49
N ARG A 113 -12.50 2.92 -2.12
CA ARG A 113 -11.42 1.96 -1.88
C ARG A 113 -10.63 1.67 -3.16
N TYR A 114 -11.34 1.41 -4.25
CA TYR A 114 -10.82 1.20 -5.60
C TYR A 114 -11.96 1.43 -6.61
N THR A 115 -11.64 1.61 -7.89
CA THR A 115 -12.63 1.67 -8.98
C THR A 115 -12.30 0.60 -10.01
N ASN A 116 -13.34 -0.02 -10.61
CA ASN A 116 -13.21 -1.01 -11.68
C ASN A 116 -12.35 -2.25 -11.35
N PHE A 117 -12.45 -2.77 -10.13
CA PHE A 117 -11.89 -4.07 -9.75
C PHE A 117 -13.05 -5.03 -9.42
N ASP A 118 -13.07 -6.20 -10.07
CA ASP A 118 -14.02 -7.26 -9.70
C ASP A 118 -13.55 -7.92 -8.40
N ASP A 119 -14.09 -7.42 -7.29
CA ASP A 119 -13.86 -7.93 -5.95
C ASP A 119 -14.74 -9.15 -5.62
N GLY A 120 -15.61 -9.57 -6.55
CA GLY A 120 -16.59 -10.63 -6.37
C GLY A 120 -17.85 -10.22 -5.61
N LEU A 121 -18.11 -8.92 -5.41
CA LEU A 121 -19.29 -8.40 -4.70
C LEU A 121 -20.37 -7.82 -5.64
N GLY A 122 -20.06 -7.64 -6.93
CA GLY A 122 -21.07 -7.42 -8.00
C GLY A 122 -21.91 -6.14 -7.89
N ARG A 123 -21.49 -5.12 -7.11
CA ARG A 123 -22.21 -3.85 -6.97
C ARG A 123 -21.26 -2.65 -7.11
N THR A 124 -21.82 -1.54 -7.61
CA THR A 124 -21.17 -0.22 -7.55
C THR A 124 -20.92 0.14 -6.09
N GLU A 125 -19.66 0.36 -5.77
CA GLU A 125 -19.24 0.59 -4.39
C GLU A 125 -19.59 2.01 -3.91
N GLY A 126 -19.97 2.14 -2.63
CA GLY A 126 -20.11 3.46 -1.99
C GLY A 126 -18.76 4.03 -1.58
N SER A 127 -18.71 5.33 -1.27
CA SER A 127 -17.49 5.93 -0.74
C SER A 127 -17.19 5.45 0.68
N PHE A 128 -15.91 5.32 1.04
CA PHE A 128 -15.48 4.78 2.33
C PHE A 128 -14.91 5.92 3.18
N THR A 129 -15.70 6.41 4.14
CA THR A 129 -15.38 7.61 4.93
C THR A 129 -14.07 7.53 5.71
N ILE A 130 -13.57 6.33 6.02
CA ILE A 130 -12.27 6.14 6.69
C ILE A 130 -11.09 6.56 5.78
N CYS A 131 -11.27 6.59 4.47
CA CYS A 131 -10.25 7.03 3.52
C CYS A 131 -10.26 8.57 3.29
N THR A 132 -11.12 9.33 3.99
CA THR A 132 -11.37 10.76 3.72
C THR A 132 -10.64 11.72 4.68
N PHE A 133 -9.79 11.24 5.59
CA PHE A 133 -9.11 12.07 6.60
C PHE A 133 -7.81 12.71 6.11
#